data_AF-A0A416P853-F1
#
_entry.id   AF-A0A416P853-F1
#
_cell.length_a   1.000
_cell.length_b   1.000
_cell.length_c   1.000
_cell.angle_alpha   90.00
_cell.angle_beta   90.00
_cell.angle_gamma   90.00
#
_symmetry.space_group_name_H-M   'P 1'
#
loop_
_entity.id
_entity.type
_entity.pdbx_description
1 polymer ?
#
loop_
_entity_poly.entity_id
_entity_poly.type
_entity_poly.pdbx_seq_one_letter_code
_entity_poly.pdbx_strand_id
1 'polypeptide(L)' 'MGKSKLSFKRSITDKLNIEGVLSNDGILITYKDENGFEQDVAVADLLTAFEDQHIKFSVQLKTDEDLELAASDEE' A
#
# COMPACT_ATOMS: atom_id res chain seq x y z
N MET A 1 -35.16 -3.09 29.98
CA MET A 1 -34.74 -2.23 28.87
C MET A 1 -33.49 -2.84 28.25
N GLY A 2 -33.65 -3.58 27.15
CA GLY A 2 -32.52 -4.22 26.48
C GLY A 2 -31.64 -3.16 25.81
N LYS A 3 -30.35 -3.11 26.17
CA LYS A 3 -29.38 -2.31 25.42
C LYS A 3 -29.34 -2.88 24.00
N SER A 4 -29.92 -2.18 23.04
CA SER A 4 -29.85 -2.55 21.62
C SER A 4 -28.39 -2.79 21.25
N LYS A 5 -28.04 -4.01 20.80
CA LYS A 5 -26.69 -4.39 20.32
C LYS A 5 -26.33 -3.75 18.96
N LEU A 6 -27.03 -2.69 18.58
CA LEU A 6 -26.85 -2.01 17.30
C LEU A 6 -25.94 -0.81 17.53
N SER A 7 -24.66 -0.98 17.23
CA SER A 7 -23.70 0.13 17.16
C SER A 7 -23.57 0.60 15.73
N PHE A 8 -24.16 1.75 15.41
CA PHE A 8 -23.89 2.48 14.17
C PHE A 8 -22.54 3.20 14.31
N LYS A 9 -21.51 2.74 13.62
CA LYS A 9 -20.20 3.41 13.54
C LYS A 9 -19.91 3.73 12.08
N ARG A 10 -19.83 5.01 11.75
CA ARG A 10 -19.35 5.49 10.44
C ARG A 10 -17.82 5.54 10.49
N SER A 11 -17.17 4.82 9.60
CA SER A 11 -15.73 4.89 9.38
C SER A 11 -15.47 5.56 8.04
N ILE A 12 -14.56 6.53 8.00
CA ILE A 12 -14.02 7.12 6.78
C ILE A 12 -12.57 6.67 6.71
N THR A 13 -12.12 6.21 5.54
CA THR A 13 -10.76 5.68 5.35
C THR A 13 -10.21 6.24 4.05
N ASP A 14 -9.27 7.17 4.20
CA ASP A 14 -8.46 7.68 3.12
C ASP A 14 -7.35 6.67 2.81
N LYS A 15 -7.30 6.19 1.56
CA LYS A 15 -6.28 5.24 1.09
C LYS A 15 -5.41 5.92 0.05
N LEU A 16 -4.11 5.89 0.29
CA LEU A 16 -3.09 6.30 -0.67
C LEU A 16 -2.44 5.03 -1.22
N ASN A 17 -2.57 4.80 -2.53
CA ASN A 17 -2.00 3.65 -3.21
C ASN A 17 -1.04 4.17 -4.28
N ILE A 18 0.25 3.87 -4.14
CA ILE A 18 1.28 4.25 -5.10
C ILE A 18 2.00 2.99 -5.56
N GLU A 19 1.99 2.80 -6.88
CA GLU A 19 2.78 1.77 -7.55
C GLU A 19 4.03 2.42 -8.11
N GLY A 20 5.15 2.18 -7.44
CA GLY A 20 6.43 2.79 -7.78
C GLY A 20 7.58 2.07 -7.11
N VAL A 21 8.79 2.47 -7.46
CA VAL A 21 10.02 1.95 -6.88
C VAL A 21 10.47 2.90 -5.79
N LEU A 22 10.60 2.38 -4.57
CA LEU A 22 11.22 3.12 -3.48
C LEU A 22 12.72 3.29 -3.79
N SER A 23 13.19 4.54 -3.78
CA SER A 23 14.61 4.89 -3.90
C SER A 23 15.46 4.20 -2.84
N ASN A 24 16.77 4.04 -3.10
CA ASN A 24 17.70 3.36 -2.20
C ASN A 24 17.75 4.02 -0.81
N ASP A 25 17.65 5.34 -0.77
CA ASP A 25 17.64 6.12 0.47
C ASP A 25 16.30 6.08 1.20
N GLY A 26 15.24 5.51 0.60
CA GLY A 26 13.90 5.42 1.18
C GLY A 26 13.14 6.75 1.25
N ILE A 27 13.64 7.79 0.57
CA ILE A 27 13.11 9.16 0.66
C ILE A 27 12.12 9.43 -0.47
N LEU A 28 12.44 8.97 -1.67
CA LEU A 28 11.67 9.19 -2.89
C LEU A 28 11.03 7.88 -3.35
N ILE A 29 9.84 7.97 -3.92
CA ILE A 29 9.22 6.92 -4.73
C ILE A 29 9.21 7.43 -6.16
N THR A 30 9.87 6.69 -7.05
CA THR A 30 9.80 6.92 -8.48
C THR A 30 8.61 6.14 -9.01
N TYR A 31 7.64 6.84 -9.58
CA TYR A 31 6.45 6.25 -10.18
C TYR A 31 6.23 6.79 -11.58
N LYS A 32 5.44 6.07 -12.37
CA LYS A 32 5.09 6.50 -13.72
C LYS A 32 3.71 7.14 -13.69
N ASP A 33 3.63 8.40 -14.08
CA ASP A 33 2.38 9.16 -14.09
C ASP A 33 1.46 8.75 -15.25
N GLU A 34 0.22 9.24 -15.31
CA GLU A 34 -0.76 8.90 -16.34
C GLU A 34 -0.27 9.24 -17.75
N ASN A 35 0.59 10.23 -17.87
CA ASN A 35 1.23 10.63 -19.12
C ASN A 35 2.45 9.78 -19.51
N GLY A 36 2.81 8.77 -18.71
CA GLY A 36 3.93 7.88 -18.98
C GLY A 36 5.30 8.48 -18.67
N PHE A 37 5.36 9.59 -17.94
CA PHE A 37 6.61 10.19 -17.48
C PHE A 37 6.97 9.65 -16.09
N GLU A 38 8.28 9.42 -15.89
CA GLU A 38 8.82 9.09 -14.59
C GLU A 38 8.79 10.35 -13.71
N GLN A 39 8.15 10.24 -12.56
CA GLN A 39 8.09 11.28 -11.56
C GLN A 39 8.59 10.75 -10.22
N ASP A 40 9.27 11.62 -9.48
CA ASP A 40 9.73 11.35 -8.14
C ASP A 40 8.85 12.10 -7.15
N VAL A 41 8.29 11.37 -6.18
CA VAL A 41 7.56 11.96 -5.06
C VAL A 41 8.22 11.59 -3.74
N ALA A 42 8.33 12.55 -2.83
CA ALA A 42 8.87 12.29 -1.51
C ALA A 42 7.84 11.52 -0.66
N VAL A 43 8.28 10.47 0.02
CA VAL A 43 7.44 9.72 0.97
C VAL A 43 6.88 10.66 2.05
N ALA A 44 7.68 11.64 2.48
CA ALA A 44 7.24 12.66 3.42
C ALA A 44 6.05 13.49 2.90
N ASP A 45 6.05 13.84 1.62
CA ASP A 45 4.95 14.61 1.01
C ASP A 45 3.64 13.83 1.06
N LEU A 46 3.70 12.53 0.72
CA LEU A 46 2.57 11.60 0.79
C LEU A 46 2.04 11.43 2.22
N LEU A 47 2.93 11.43 3.22
CA LEU A 47 2.57 11.32 4.63
C LEU A 47 2.05 12.62 5.23
N THR A 48 2.34 13.77 4.61
CA THR A 48 1.89 15.09 5.08
C THR A 48 0.35 15.17 5.07
N ALA A 49 -0.31 14.47 4.16
CA ALA A 49 -1.78 14.36 4.13
C ALA A 49 -2.38 13.70 5.38
N PHE A 50 -1.57 13.02 6.20
CA PHE A 50 -1.98 12.33 7.41
C PHE A 50 -1.36 12.94 8.68
N GLU A 51 -0.84 14.17 8.61
CA GLU A 51 -0.30 14.90 9.75
C GLU A 51 -1.32 15.00 10.91
N ASP A 52 -0.84 14.85 12.15
CA ASP A 52 -1.64 14.85 13.38
C ASP A 52 -2.75 13.78 13.48
N GLN A 53 -2.70 12.73 12.65
CA GLN A 53 -3.68 11.64 12.66
C GLN A 53 -3.08 10.31 13.14
N HIS A 54 -3.89 9.49 13.80
CA HIS A 54 -3.51 8.12 14.13
C HIS A 54 -3.55 7.26 12.87
N ILE A 55 -2.40 7.02 12.27
CA ILE A 55 -2.27 6.20 11.06
C ILE A 55 -1.89 4.75 11.36
N LYS A 56 -2.41 3.84 10.54
CA LYS A 56 -1.91 2.47 10.41
C LYS A 56 -1.21 2.35 9.06
N PHE A 57 0.10 2.52 9.06
CA PHE A 57 0.92 2.46 7.86
C PHE A 57 1.40 1.03 7.60
N SER A 58 1.26 0.54 6.38
CA SER A 58 1.71 -0.81 5.99
C SER A 58 2.33 -0.76 4.61
N VAL A 59 3.58 -1.21 4.51
CA VAL A 59 4.32 -1.38 3.26
C VAL A 59 4.61 -2.86 3.12
N GLN A 60 4.28 -3.44 1.97
CA GLN A 60 4.48 -4.86 1.72
C GLN A 60 5.12 -5.05 0.35
N LEU A 61 6.28 -5.71 0.34
CA LEU A 61 6.94 -6.20 -0.86
C LEU A 61 6.60 -7.69 -0.97
N LYS A 62 5.97 -8.11 -2.06
CA LYS A 62 5.67 -9.51 -2.34
C LYS A 62 6.48 -9.92 -3.56
N THR A 63 7.39 -10.86 -3.36
CA THR A 63 8.11 -11.52 -4.43
C THR A 63 7.55 -12.94 -4.49
N ASP A 64 6.72 -13.24 -5.49
CA ASP A 64 6.38 -14.63 -5.81
C ASP A 64 7.54 -15.16 -6.67
N GLU A 65 8.41 -15.97 -6.09
CA GLU A 65 9.18 -16.91 -6.91
C GLU A 65 8.19 -17.96 -7.44
N ASP A 66 8.29 -18.30 -8.72
CA ASP A 66 7.56 -19.42 -9.31
C ASP A 66 7.85 -20.65 -8.45
N LEU A 67 6.84 -21.18 -7.76
CA LEU A 67 6.98 -22.47 -7.09
C LEU A 67 7.08 -23.49 -8.23
N GLU A 68 8.30 -23.90 -8.60
CA GLU A 68 8.51 -25.01 -9.52
C GLU A 68 7.68 -26.18 -8.99
N LEU A 69 6.55 -26.45 -9.65
CA LEU A 69 5.79 -27.67 -9.45
C LEU A 69 6.77 -28.79 -9.75
N ALA A 70 7.26 -29.47 -8.71
CA ALA A 70 8.03 -30.69 -8.87
C ALA A 70 7.29 -31.53 -9.91
N ALA A 71 7.99 -31.82 -11.01
CA ALA A 71 7.42 -32.43 -12.20
C ALA A 71 6.46 -33.55 -11.77
N SER A 72 5.21 -33.48 -12.22
CA SER A 72 4.37 -34.66 -12.18
C SER A 72 5.10 -35.69 -13.04
N ASP A 73 5.73 -36.67 -12.38
CA ASP A 73 6.13 -37.94 -12.98
C ASP A 73 4.89 -38.48 -13.70
N GLU A 74 4.84 -38.30 -15.02
CA GLU A 74 3.96 -39.07 -15.90
C GLU A 74 4.56 -40.48 -16.00
N GLU A 75 3.98 -41.41 -15.24
CA GLU A 75 4.03 -42.85 -15.53
C GLU A 75 2.66 -43.35 -16.01
#